data_AF-A0A1C5BD80-F1
#
_entry.id   AF-A0A1C5BD80-F1
#
_cell.length_a   1.000
_cell.length_b   1.000
_cell.length_c   1.000
_cell.angle_alpha   90.00
_cell.angle_beta   90.00
_cell.angle_gamma   90.00
#
_symmetry.space_group_name_H-M   'P 1'
#
loop_
_entity.id
_entity.type
_entity.pdbx_description
1 polymer ?
#
loop_
_entity_poly.entity_id
_entity_poly.type
_entity_poly.pdbx_seq_one_letter_code
_entity_poly.pdbx_strand_id
1 'polypeptide(L)' 'MLTEVIATRYVTPLREGGSLPGIVEADDLGTYVMKLTTTSR' A
#
# COMPACT_ATOMS: atom_id res chain seq x y z
N MET A 1 13.47 11.81 -10.87
CA MET A 1 13.06 10.40 -11.07
C MET A 1 12.80 9.82 -9.68
N LEU A 2 11.74 9.03 -9.49
CA LEU A 2 11.45 8.39 -8.21
C LEU A 2 12.05 6.99 -8.18
N THR A 3 12.42 6.50 -7.00
CA THR A 3 12.88 5.12 -6.79
C THR A 3 11.67 4.18 -6.83
N GLU A 4 11.79 3.10 -7.60
CA GLU A 4 10.82 2.01 -7.58
C GLU A 4 11.25 0.97 -6.54
N VAL A 5 10.28 0.44 -5.79
CA VAL A 5 10.48 -0.55 -4.72
C VAL A 5 9.37 -1.59 -4.79
N ILE A 6 9.64 -2.81 -4.31
CA ILE A 6 8.68 -3.90 -4.32
C ILE A 6 8.07 -4.03 -2.93
N ALA A 7 6.74 -3.90 -2.81
CA ALA A 7 6.03 -4.19 -1.58
C ALA A 7 6.12 -5.71 -1.27
N THR A 8 6.62 -6.06 -0.09
CA THR A 8 6.88 -7.46 0.31
C THR A 8 5.83 -7.98 1.29
N ARG A 9 5.22 -7.10 2.09
CA ARG A 9 4.24 -7.49 3.10
C ARG A 9 3.17 -6.44 3.33
N TYR A 10 1.91 -6.86 3.40
CA TYR A 10 0.80 -6.04 3.87
C TYR A 10 0.67 -6.17 5.40
N VAL A 11 0.87 -5.08 6.13
CA VAL A 11 1.01 -5.10 7.60
C VAL A 11 -0.31 -4.72 8.26
N THR A 12 -0.79 -3.49 8.02
CA THR A 12 -1.94 -2.93 8.73
C THR A 12 -2.92 -2.32 7.73
N PRO A 13 -4.18 -2.79 7.69
CA PRO A 13 -5.21 -2.12 6.91
C PRO A 13 -5.57 -0.77 7.52
N LEU A 14 -5.70 0.24 6.67
CA LEU A 14 -6.27 1.54 6.99
C LEU A 14 -7.70 1.58 6.40
N ARG A 15 -8.69 2.01 7.17
CA ARG A 15 -10.09 2.06 6.71
C ARG A 15 -10.45 3.49 6.35
N GLU A 16 -10.74 3.74 5.07
CA GLU A 16 -11.22 5.03 4.58
C GLU A 16 -12.24 4.83 3.44
N GLY A 17 -13.53 4.93 3.80
CA GLY A 17 -14.64 4.90 2.83
C GLY A 17 -14.65 3.64 1.96
N GLY A 18 -14.88 3.81 0.65
CA GLY A 18 -14.88 2.73 -0.35
C GLY A 18 -13.50 2.29 -0.84
N SER A 19 -12.42 2.82 -0.25
CA SER A 19 -11.05 2.41 -0.55
C SER A 19 -10.45 1.63 0.62
N LEU A 20 -9.46 0.78 0.35
CA LEU A 20 -8.77 0.00 1.38
C LEU A 20 -7.27 0.32 1.37
N PRO A 21 -6.84 1.52 1.79
CA PRO A 21 -5.42 1.80 1.95
C PRO A 21 -4.79 0.89 3.02
N GLY A 22 -3.49 0.72 2.99
CA GLY A 22 -2.79 -0.02 4.05
C GLY A 22 -1.30 0.22 4.09
N ILE A 23 -0.70 -0.10 5.24
CA ILE A 23 0.73 -0.05 5.45
C ILE A 23 1.38 -1.28 4.85
N VAL A 24 2.43 -1.08 4.07
CA VAL A 24 3.27 -2.14 3.48
C VAL A 24 4.74 -1.98 3.88
N GLU A 25 5.41 -3.10 4.09
CA GLU A 25 6.88 -3.17 4.07
C GLU A 25 7.35 -3.39 2.63
N ALA A 26 8.54 -2.89 2.29
CA ALA A 26 9.16 -3.05 0.97
C ALA A 26 10.56 -3.68 1.06
N ASP A 27 11.11 -4.05 -0.10
CA ASP A 27 12.42 -4.70 -0.24
C ASP A 27 13.60 -3.79 0.10
N ASP A 28 13.38 -2.48 0.09
CA ASP A 28 14.33 -1.46 0.54
C ASP A 28 14.33 -1.24 2.06
N LEU A 29 13.64 -2.10 2.82
CA LEU A 29 13.42 -2.00 4.27
C LEU A 29 12.57 -0.80 4.71
N GLY A 30 11.93 -0.12 3.75
CA GLY A 30 11.02 0.98 3.99
C GLY A 30 9.61 0.51 4.40
N THR A 31 8.85 1.44 4.99
CA THR A 31 7.43 1.27 5.30
C THR A 31 6.63 2.36 4.58
N TYR A 32 5.61 1.97 3.82
CA TYR A 32 4.88 2.85 2.92
C TYR A 32 3.36 2.74 3.09
N VAL A 33 2.64 3.79 2.72
CA VAL A 33 1.18 3.75 2.58
C VAL A 33 0.85 3.40 1.13
N MET A 34 0.16 2.28 0.92
CA MET A 34 -0.33 1.86 -0.39
C MET A 34 -1.85 2.09 -0.48
N LYS A 35 -2.30 2.77 -1.53
CA LYS A 35 -3.73 2.98 -1.80
C LYS A 35 -4.26 1.89 -2.74
N LEU A 36 -5.17 1.06 -2.24
CA LEU A 36 -5.92 0.09 -3.05
C LEU A 36 -7.29 0.67 -3.37
N THR A 37 -7.63 0.77 -4.66
CA THR A 37 -8.95 1.21 -5.11
C THR A 37 -9.66 0.01 -5.74
N THR A 38 -10.84 -0.34 -5.21
CA THR A 38 -11.72 -1.30 -5.87
C THR A 38 -12.63 -0.52 -6.80
N THR A 39 -12.45 -0.68 -8.11
CA THR A 39 -13.45 -0.21 -9.07
C THR A 39 -14.49 -1.31 -9.22
N SER A 40 -15.68 -1.14 -8.63
CA SER A 40 -16.86 -1.87 -9.09
C SER A 40 -17.27 -1.26 -10.42
N ARG A 41 -17.19 -2.03 -11.51
CA ARG A 41 -17.80 -1.63 -12.77
C ARG A 41 -19.30 -1.91 -12.74
#